data_AF-A0A7C7NVI0-F1
#
_entry.id   AF-A0A7C7NVI0-F1
#
_cell.length_a   1.000
_cell.length_b   1.000
_cell.length_c   1.000
_cell.angle_alpha   90.00
_cell.angle_beta   90.00
_cell.angle_gamma   90.00
#
_symmetry.space_group_name_H-M   'P 1'
#
loop_
_entity.id
_entity.type
_entity.pdbx_description
1 polymer ?
#
loop_
_entity_poly.entity_id
_entity_poly.type
_entity_poly.pdbx_seq_one_letter_code
_entity_poly.pdbx_strand_id
1 'polypeptide(L)'
;TDTWHGMAEGMVVMSPYNAKLMSADLIQEAINMEIAIKDGTLHSFAGPIYNQAGELVVPEGENADDGMLAGMDFYVQGIDDELPQ
;
A
#
# COMPACT_ATOMS: atom_id res chain seq x y z
N THR A 1 -12.94 13.02 16.98
CA THR A 1 -12.99 11.59 16.66
C THR A 1 -11.59 11.15 16.34
N ASP A 2 -11.25 9.90 16.62
CA ASP A 2 -10.04 9.32 16.03
C ASP A 2 -10.30 9.14 14.52
N THR A 3 -9.33 9.44 13.66
CA THR A 3 -9.58 9.56 12.22
C THR A 3 -8.36 9.17 11.42
N TRP A 4 -8.56 8.15 10.57
CA TRP A 4 -7.61 7.69 9.57
C TRP A 4 -8.32 7.68 8.22
N HIS A 5 -7.97 8.62 7.34
CA HIS A 5 -8.51 8.69 5.98
C HIS A 5 -7.36 8.71 4.98
N GLY A 6 -7.68 8.42 3.72
CA GLY A 6 -6.70 8.21 2.66
C GLY A 6 -6.93 9.12 1.47
N MET A 7 -6.72 8.55 0.28
CA MET A 7 -6.87 9.26 -0.99
C MET A 7 -8.32 9.55 -1.35
N ALA A 8 -9.27 8.71 -0.90
CA ALA A 8 -10.70 8.88 -1.18
C ALA A 8 -11.26 10.19 -0.60
N GLU A 9 -10.85 10.52 0.63
CA GLU A 9 -11.25 11.74 1.34
C GLU A 9 -10.32 12.93 1.08
N GLY A 10 -9.27 12.72 0.28
CA GLY A 10 -8.30 13.76 -0.08
C GLY A 10 -7.30 14.12 1.03
N MET A 11 -7.17 13.30 2.08
CA MET A 11 -6.11 13.50 3.09
C MET A 11 -4.72 13.17 2.54
N VAL A 12 -4.66 12.28 1.54
CA VAL A 12 -3.45 11.93 0.81
C VAL A 12 -3.67 12.20 -0.68
N VAL A 13 -2.69 12.81 -1.34
CA VAL A 13 -2.74 13.10 -2.78
C VAL A 13 -1.39 12.85 -3.43
N MET A 14 -1.41 12.42 -4.69
CA MET A 14 -0.20 12.30 -5.50
C MET A 14 0.22 13.67 -6.04
N SER A 15 1.52 13.95 -6.02
CA SER A 15 2.08 15.08 -6.78
C SER A 15 1.99 14.83 -8.29
N PRO A 16 2.08 15.87 -9.14
CA PRO A 16 2.14 15.66 -10.58
C PRO A 16 3.25 14.68 -11.01
N TYR A 17 2.91 13.72 -11.87
CA TYR A 17 3.86 12.74 -12.39
C TYR A 17 4.90 13.38 -13.32
N ASN A 18 6.15 12.93 -13.23
CA ASN A 18 7.25 13.54 -13.99
C ASN A 18 7.37 12.96 -15.40
N ALA A 19 6.76 13.63 -16.37
CA ALA A 19 6.80 13.24 -17.79
C ALA A 19 8.19 13.31 -18.47
N LYS A 20 9.22 13.83 -17.80
CA LYS A 20 10.60 13.78 -18.30
C LYS A 20 11.33 12.50 -17.89
N LEU A 21 10.90 11.86 -16.79
CA LEU A 21 11.54 10.66 -16.25
C LEU A 21 10.72 9.40 -16.48
N MET A 22 9.42 9.53 -16.76
CA MET A 22 8.49 8.43 -16.91
C MET A 22 7.88 8.42 -18.30
N SER A 23 7.67 7.22 -18.87
CA SER A 23 6.93 7.06 -20.12
C SER A 23 5.45 7.37 -19.91
N ALA A 24 4.74 7.69 -21.00
CA ALA A 24 3.29 7.94 -20.95
C ALA A 24 2.52 6.72 -20.42
N ASP A 25 2.91 5.52 -20.84
CA ASP A 25 2.27 4.27 -20.39
C ASP A 25 2.46 4.05 -18.88
N LEU A 26 3.66 4.32 -18.36
CA LEU A 26 3.95 4.21 -16.93
C LEU A 26 3.17 5.23 -16.10
N ILE A 27 3.03 6.46 -16.62
CA ILE A 27 2.20 7.48 -15.98
C ILE A 27 0.74 7.05 -15.95
N GLN A 28 0.24 6.50 -17.06
CA GLN A 28 -1.14 6.03 -17.13
C GLN A 28 -1.39 4.85 -16.17
N GLU A 29 -0.44 3.93 -16.04
CA GLU A 29 -0.50 2.83 -15.07
C GLU A 29 -0.57 3.37 -13.63
N ALA A 30 0.28 4.34 -13.28
CA ALA A 30 0.25 4.97 -11.96
C ALA A 30 -1.08 5.69 -11.67
N ILE A 31 -1.63 6.41 -12.65
CA ILE A 31 -2.95 7.06 -12.54
C ILE A 31 -4.05 6.02 -12.33
N ASN A 32 -4.01 4.90 -13.05
CA ASN A 32 -5.00 3.84 -12.89
C ASN A 32 -4.94 3.23 -11.48
N MET A 33 -3.74 2.99 -10.93
CA MET A 33 -3.58 2.52 -9.56
C MET A 33 -4.06 3.55 -8.54
N GLU A 34 -3.77 4.85 -8.74
CA GLU A 34 -4.27 5.92 -7.86
C GLU A 34 -5.80 5.96 -7.84
N ILE A 35 -6.46 5.79 -9.00
CA ILE A 35 -7.93 5.70 -9.09
C ILE A 35 -8.42 4.45 -8.35
N ALA A 36 -7.79 3.30 -8.57
CA ALA A 36 -8.18 2.04 -7.93
C ALA A 36 -8.02 2.06 -6.40
N ILE A 37 -7.01 2.79 -5.89
CA ILE A 37 -6.85 3.00 -4.44
C ILE A 37 -7.92 3.96 -3.91
N LYS A 38 -8.28 5.00 -4.67
CA LYS A 38 -9.34 5.95 -4.29
C LYS A 38 -10.73 5.30 -4.25
N ASP A 39 -11.03 4.40 -5.18
CA ASP A 39 -12.33 3.73 -5.26
C ASP A 39 -12.39 2.41 -4.47
N GLY A 40 -11.26 1.97 -3.89
CA GLY A 40 -11.17 0.79 -3.05
C GLY A 40 -11.13 -0.53 -3.83
N THR A 41 -10.96 -0.50 -5.15
CA THR A 41 -10.76 -1.73 -5.95
C THR A 41 -9.34 -2.29 -5.85
N LEU A 42 -8.38 -1.48 -5.38
CA LEU A 42 -7.01 -1.88 -5.06
C LEU A 42 -6.67 -1.47 -3.62
N HIS A 43 -6.16 -2.42 -2.83
CA HIS A 43 -5.63 -2.15 -1.49
C HIS A 43 -4.14 -2.47 -1.44
N SER A 44 -3.33 -1.56 -0.86
CA SER A 44 -1.88 -1.73 -0.75
C SER A 44 -1.47 -2.95 0.08
N PHE A 45 -2.31 -3.33 1.05
CA PHE A 45 -2.10 -4.48 1.93
C PHE A 45 -3.14 -5.58 1.67
N ALA A 46 -3.40 -5.90 0.40
CA ALA A 46 -4.16 -7.07 -0.01
C ALA A 46 -3.26 -8.33 0.00
N GLY A 47 -3.78 -9.44 0.52
CA GLY A 47 -3.06 -10.71 0.60
C GLY A 47 -2.97 -11.45 -0.74
N PRO A 48 -2.08 -12.45 -0.85
CA PRO A 48 -1.27 -12.99 0.25
C PRO A 48 -0.04 -12.12 0.56
N ILE A 49 0.15 -11.79 1.84
CA ILE A 49 1.36 -11.10 2.33
C ILE A 49 2.07 -12.01 3.31
N TYR A 50 3.39 -12.12 3.13
CA TYR A 50 4.28 -12.84 4.01
C TYR A 50 5.28 -11.86 4.64
N ASN A 51 5.66 -12.10 5.90
CA ASN A 51 6.72 -11.34 6.56
C ASN A 51 8.13 -11.81 6.10
N GLN A 52 9.18 -11.11 6.52
CA GLN A 52 10.58 -11.48 6.20
C GLN A 52 10.95 -12.93 6.59
N ALA A 53 10.36 -13.48 7.64
CA ALA A 53 10.58 -14.87 8.07
C ALA A 53 9.83 -15.90 7.20
N GLY A 54 8.98 -15.43 6.28
CA GLY A 54 8.17 -16.24 5.39
C GLY A 54 6.87 -16.78 5.99
N GLU A 55 6.42 -16.18 7.09
CA GLU A 55 5.15 -16.48 7.71
C GLU A 55 4.04 -15.67 7.03
N LEU A 56 2.90 -16.32 6.77
CA LEU A 56 1.73 -15.66 6.17
C LEU A 56 1.09 -14.73 7.21
N VAL A 57 0.95 -13.45 6.86
CA VAL A 57 0.39 -12.40 7.74
C VAL A 57 -0.92 -11.81 7.22
N VAL A 58 -1.16 -11.82 5.91
CA VAL A 58 -2.48 -11.49 5.32
C VAL A 58 -2.84 -12.63 4.35
N PRO A 59 -3.94 -13.37 4.58
CA PRO A 59 -4.37 -14.44 3.69
C PRO A 59 -4.76 -13.96 2.29
N GLU A 60 -4.68 -14.86 1.31
CA GLU A 60 -5.15 -14.58 -0.05
C GLU A 60 -6.65 -14.19 -0.06
N GLY A 61 -6.97 -13.10 -0.75
CA GLY A 61 -8.35 -12.57 -0.86
C GLY A 61 -8.79 -11.71 0.32
N GLU A 62 -7.94 -11.50 1.33
CA GLU A 62 -8.19 -10.60 2.45
C GLU A 62 -7.35 -9.33 2.35
N ASN A 63 -7.78 -8.27 3.05
CA ASN A 63 -7.00 -7.06 3.25
C ASN A 63 -6.60 -6.97 4.73
N ALA A 64 -5.41 -6.45 5.01
CA ALA A 64 -5.03 -6.12 6.39
C ALA A 64 -6.03 -5.14 7.01
N ASP A 65 -6.40 -5.37 8.28
CA ASP A 65 -7.25 -4.45 9.03
C ASP A 65 -6.45 -3.31 9.67
N ASP A 66 -7.15 -2.24 10.05
CA ASP A 66 -6.53 -1.04 10.63
C ASP A 66 -5.78 -1.32 11.94
N GLY A 67 -6.20 -2.32 12.72
CA GLY A 67 -5.53 -2.71 13.97
C GLY A 67 -4.18 -3.35 13.70
N MET A 68 -4.11 -4.26 12.72
CA MET A 68 -2.86 -4.83 12.23
C MET A 68 -1.94 -3.73 11.67
N LEU A 69 -2.46 -2.83 10.85
CA LEU A 69 -1.66 -1.76 10.23
C LEU A 69 -1.12 -0.76 11.27
N ALA A 70 -1.94 -0.38 12.25
CA ALA A 70 -1.53 0.51 13.33
C ALA A 70 -0.49 -0.12 14.26
N GLY A 71 -0.50 -1.45 14.39
CA GLY A 71 0.45 -2.20 15.21
C GLY A 71 1.58 -2.86 14.43
N MET A 72 1.73 -2.58 13.13
CA MET A 72 2.65 -3.32 12.26
C MET A 72 4.11 -3.17 12.71
N ASP A 73 4.70 -4.28 13.11
CA ASP A 73 6.04 -4.40 13.69
C ASP A 73 6.89 -5.47 12.97
N PHE A 74 6.63 -5.64 11.67
CA PHE A 74 7.39 -6.54 10.80
C PHE A 74 7.59 -5.90 9.42
N TYR A 75 8.58 -6.41 8.67
CA TYR A 75 8.72 -6.13 7.24
C TYR A 75 8.21 -7.30 6.41
N VAL A 76 7.73 -7.01 5.21
CA VAL A 76 7.31 -8.01 4.23
C VAL A 76 8.51 -8.72 3.59
N GLN A 77 8.28 -9.90 3.00
CA GLN A 77 9.31 -10.60 2.23
C GLN A 77 9.98 -9.69 1.19
N GLY A 78 11.31 -9.84 1.05
CA GLY A 78 12.12 -9.09 0.08
C GLY A 78 12.71 -7.78 0.62
N ILE A 79 12.37 -7.38 1.84
CA ILE A 79 13.11 -6.35 2.59
C ILE A 79 14.27 -7.03 3.31
N ASP A 80 15.46 -6.42 3.27
CA ASP A 80 16.69 -6.94 3.93
C ASP A 80 17.01 -6.25 5.27
N ASP A 81 16.23 -5.23 5.64
CA ASP A 81 16.47 -4.44 6.86
C ASP A 81 15.95 -5.15 8.13
N GLU A 82 16.47 -4.77 9.29
CA GLU A 82 16.01 -5.29 10.59
C GLU A 82 15.36 -4.18 11.40
N LEU A 83 14.18 -4.45 11.96
CA LEU A 83 13.50 -3.46 12.81
C LEU A 83 14.31 -3.20 14.09
N PRO A 84 14.55 -1.92 14.44
CA PRO A 84 15.17 -1.57 15.72
C PRO A 84 14.36 -2.15 16.89
N GLN A 85 15.07 -2.77 17.85
CA GLN A 85 14.51 -3.37 19.07
C GLN A 85 14.76 -2.48 20.30
#